data_AF-A0A7V7D0R6-F1
#
_entry.id   AF-A0A7V7D0R6-F1
#
_cell.length_a   1.000
_cell.length_b   1.000
_cell.length_c   1.000
_cell.angle_alpha   90.00
_cell.angle_beta   90.00
_cell.angle_gamma   90.00
#
_symmetry.space_group_name_H-M   'P 1'
#
loop_
_entity.id
_entity.type
_entity.pdbx_description
1 polymer ?
#
loop_
_entity_poly.entity_id
_entity_poly.type
_entity_poly.pdbx_seq_one_letter_code
_entity_poly.pdbx_strand_id
1 'polypeptide(L)'
;MANQTVPQSAAAGPLDVGASPIGDIRDIRGPLHIPDPLAWLPYSAVGLVLLLASIWFWKWFRRQRNQREKLPFELALEQLERAKAFMKPETALRFSVMVSDAVRKYIDNRFKIEVTRHTTEEFMRRVAAEPSGEIKVYGDLLNGFLGHCDLAKFARYALSVKQMEEMLQSALHFVDATRPRPEDQKAGRKVEEGEPAVDKGMARKGPPLMTMWWGKGLGFISKKTAVPAGPEQHTAVAAGGR
;
A
#
# COMPACT_ATOMS: atom_id res chain seq x y z
N MET A 1 -47.82 -14.35 121.28
CA MET A 1 -46.75 -13.48 121.83
C MET A 1 -45.43 -14.16 121.49
N ALA A 2 -44.46 -13.62 120.76
CA ALA A 2 -44.27 -12.29 120.22
C ALA A 2 -43.53 -12.42 118.87
N ASN A 3 -44.03 -11.69 117.88
CA ASN A 3 -43.38 -11.40 116.61
C ASN A 3 -42.44 -10.22 116.85
N GLN A 4 -41.16 -10.33 116.49
CA GLN A 4 -40.26 -9.17 116.45
C GLN A 4 -39.46 -9.18 115.14
N THR A 5 -39.94 -8.34 114.24
CA THR A 5 -39.25 -7.75 113.09
C THR A 5 -38.33 -6.61 113.54
N VAL A 6 -37.12 -6.52 112.98
CA VAL A 6 -36.30 -5.30 112.89
C VAL A 6 -35.59 -5.27 111.51
N PRO A 7 -35.38 -4.10 110.87
CA PRO A 7 -35.36 -3.96 109.41
C PRO A 7 -33.98 -3.76 108.76
N GLN A 8 -33.98 -3.90 107.43
CA GLN A 8 -33.15 -3.30 106.36
C GLN A 8 -31.73 -2.78 106.68
N SER A 9 -30.75 -3.28 105.92
CA SER A 9 -29.55 -2.54 105.55
C SER A 9 -29.27 -2.73 104.06
N ALA A 10 -29.32 -1.61 103.33
CA ALA A 10 -28.97 -1.50 101.93
C ALA A 10 -27.44 -1.57 101.77
N ALA A 11 -26.98 -2.45 100.88
CA ALA A 11 -25.62 -2.42 100.36
C ALA A 11 -25.69 -2.33 98.83
N ALA A 12 -25.24 -1.19 98.33
CA ALA A 12 -25.13 -0.89 96.92
C ALA A 12 -23.93 -1.60 96.29
N GLY A 13 -24.12 -2.10 95.06
CA GLY A 13 -23.09 -2.29 94.04
C GLY A 13 -23.18 -3.62 93.26
N PRO A 14 -22.64 -3.73 92.03
CA PRO A 14 -22.20 -2.69 91.09
C PRO A 14 -22.83 -2.79 89.68
N LEU A 15 -22.90 -1.63 89.02
CA LEU A 15 -22.77 -1.36 87.57
C LEU A 15 -23.26 -2.43 86.58
N ASP A 16 -24.43 -2.16 86.01
CA ASP A 16 -24.91 -2.67 84.73
C ASP A 16 -23.93 -2.24 83.60
N VAL A 17 -22.94 -3.09 83.33
CA VAL A 17 -22.10 -3.00 82.13
C VAL A 17 -22.75 -3.90 81.10
N GLY A 18 -23.31 -3.25 80.08
CA GLY A 18 -24.21 -3.84 79.10
C GLY A 18 -23.80 -5.22 78.58
N ALA A 19 -24.75 -6.15 78.65
CA ALA A 19 -24.73 -7.37 77.89
C ALA A 19 -24.86 -7.05 76.39
N SER A 20 -23.72 -6.75 75.74
CA SER A 20 -23.60 -6.99 74.30
C SER A 20 -23.80 -8.49 74.06
N PRO A 21 -24.59 -8.90 73.06
CA PRO A 21 -24.79 -10.32 72.78
C PRO A 21 -23.43 -10.95 72.48
N ILE A 22 -22.98 -11.83 73.38
CA ILE A 22 -21.85 -12.73 73.17
C ILE A 22 -22.27 -13.69 72.05
N GLY A 23 -22.05 -13.29 70.80
CA GLY A 23 -22.60 -14.07 69.68
C GLY A 23 -22.37 -13.54 68.27
N ASP A 24 -21.28 -12.80 68.00
CA ASP A 24 -20.82 -12.63 66.61
C ASP A 24 -19.29 -12.43 66.54
N ILE A 25 -18.54 -13.29 67.22
CA ILE A 25 -17.13 -13.48 66.89
C ILE A 25 -17.09 -14.52 65.78
N ARG A 26 -16.95 -14.05 64.54
CA ARG A 26 -16.81 -14.92 63.38
C ARG A 26 -15.47 -15.65 63.46
N ASP A 27 -15.54 -16.96 63.27
CA ASP A 27 -14.39 -17.84 63.16
C ASP A 27 -13.39 -17.33 62.10
N ILE A 28 -12.10 -17.30 62.46
CA ILE A 28 -11.05 -16.80 61.58
C ILE A 28 -10.76 -17.89 60.56
N ARG A 29 -11.09 -17.62 59.29
CA ARG A 29 -10.74 -18.52 58.17
C ARG A 29 -9.25 -18.85 58.24
N GLY A 30 -8.92 -20.14 58.22
CA GLY A 30 -7.54 -20.63 58.26
C GLY A 30 -6.66 -20.03 57.15
N PRO A 31 -5.33 -20.14 57.25
CA PRO A 31 -4.39 -19.50 56.33
C PRO A 31 -4.74 -19.78 54.86
N LEU A 32 -5.09 -18.72 54.13
CA LEU A 32 -5.24 -18.80 52.68
C LEU A 32 -3.85 -19.11 52.12
N HIS A 33 -3.71 -20.29 51.51
CA HIS A 33 -2.51 -20.63 50.78
C HIS A 33 -2.46 -19.73 49.55
N ILE A 34 -1.67 -18.66 49.64
CA ILE A 34 -1.37 -17.79 48.50
C ILE A 34 -0.44 -18.62 47.62
N PRO A 35 -0.83 -18.96 46.37
CA PRO A 35 0.05 -19.72 45.50
C PRO A 35 1.37 -18.98 45.29
N ASP A 36 2.48 -19.72 45.30
CA ASP A 36 3.82 -19.15 45.17
C ASP A 36 3.90 -18.23 43.94
N PRO A 37 4.50 -17.03 44.04
CA PRO A 37 4.64 -16.11 42.92
C PRO A 37 5.33 -16.74 41.70
N LEU A 38 6.16 -17.76 41.91
CA LEU A 38 6.84 -18.52 40.86
C LEU A 38 5.89 -19.39 40.03
N ALA A 39 4.72 -19.77 40.56
CA ALA A 39 3.71 -20.49 39.79
C ALA A 39 3.11 -19.63 38.66
N TRP A 40 3.25 -18.30 38.74
CA TRP A 40 2.75 -17.34 37.76
C TRP A 40 3.78 -17.00 36.68
N LEU A 41 5.06 -17.31 36.93
CA LEU A 41 6.18 -17.09 36.00
C LEU A 41 6.00 -17.76 34.63
N PRO A 42 5.53 -19.02 34.51
CA PRO A 42 5.29 -19.62 33.18
C PRO A 42 4.15 -18.91 32.43
N TYR A 43 3.10 -18.46 33.14
CA TYR A 43 1.99 -17.74 32.53
C TYR A 43 2.40 -16.35 32.05
N SER A 44 3.23 -15.64 32.82
CA SER A 44 3.78 -14.35 32.40
C SER A 44 4.75 -14.48 31.23
N ALA A 45 5.57 -15.54 31.21
CA ALA A 45 6.45 -15.85 30.08
C ALA A 45 5.66 -16.16 28.80
N VAL A 46 4.60 -16.97 28.89
CA VAL A 46 3.71 -17.26 27.75
C VAL A 46 3.01 -15.97 27.28
N GLY A 47 2.51 -15.14 28.19
CA GLY A 47 1.90 -13.86 27.86
C GLY A 47 2.87 -12.92 27.12
N LEU A 48 4.12 -12.85 27.57
CA LEU A 48 5.17 -12.05 26.91
C LEU A 48 5.48 -12.57 25.50
N VAL A 49 5.61 -13.88 25.33
CA VAL A 49 5.86 -14.49 24.01
C VAL A 49 4.70 -14.21 23.05
N LEU A 50 3.45 -14.34 23.51
CA LEU A 50 2.27 -14.03 22.69
C LEU A 50 2.17 -12.55 22.34
N LEU A 51 2.54 -11.65 23.26
CA LEU A 51 2.60 -10.21 23.01
C LEU A 51 3.64 -9.90 21.94
N LEU A 52 4.86 -10.44 22.07
CA LEU A 52 5.93 -10.23 21.09
C LEU A 52 5.57 -10.80 19.72
N ALA A 53 4.99 -12.00 19.67
CA ALA A 53 4.50 -12.61 18.44
C ALA A 53 3.39 -11.78 17.79
N SER A 54 2.46 -11.26 18.58
CA SER A 54 1.39 -10.37 18.10
C SER A 54 1.93 -9.06 17.54
N ILE A 55 2.90 -8.43 18.22
CA ILE A 55 3.55 -7.21 17.74
C ILE A 55 4.34 -7.47 16.45
N TRP A 56 5.08 -8.58 16.40
CA TRP A 56 5.84 -8.98 15.23
C TRP A 56 4.92 -9.25 14.03
N PHE A 57 3.86 -10.03 14.24
CA PHE A 57 2.85 -10.33 13.22
C PHE A 57 2.10 -9.08 12.79
N TRP A 58 1.72 -8.20 13.73
CA TRP A 58 1.10 -6.91 13.42
C TRP A 58 2.03 -6.02 12.60
N LYS A 59 3.32 -5.96 12.92
CA LYS A 59 4.30 -5.18 12.16
C LYS A 59 4.56 -5.79 10.78
N TRP A 60 4.56 -7.12 10.65
CA TRP A 60 4.62 -7.83 9.37
C TRP A 60 3.39 -7.52 8.52
N PHE A 61 2.18 -7.71 9.07
CA PHE A 61 0.92 -7.43 8.37
C PHE A 61 0.75 -5.96 8.06
N ARG A 62 1.22 -5.05 8.92
CA ARG A 62 1.20 -3.61 8.67
C ARG A 62 2.21 -3.24 7.60
N ARG A 63 3.37 -3.89 7.51
CA ARG A 63 4.28 -3.74 6.35
C ARG A 63 3.60 -4.19 5.06
N GLN A 64 2.86 -5.29 5.07
CA GLN A 64 2.08 -5.75 3.92
C GLN A 64 0.85 -4.86 3.62
N ARG A 65 0.21 -4.26 4.64
CA ARG A 65 -0.92 -3.34 4.49
C ARG A 65 -0.51 -1.92 4.14
N ASN A 66 0.67 -1.43 4.53
CA ASN A 66 1.19 -0.15 4.05
C ASN A 66 1.57 -0.21 2.57
N GLN A 67 1.70 -1.41 2.00
CA GLN A 67 1.77 -1.61 0.55
C GLN A 67 0.38 -1.54 -0.11
N ARG A 68 -0.73 -1.49 0.65
CA ARG A 68 -2.09 -1.51 0.10
C ARG A 68 -2.65 -0.15 -0.35
N GLU A 69 -1.88 0.94 -0.29
CA GLU A 69 -2.38 2.23 -0.82
C GLU A 69 -1.37 2.99 -1.69
N LYS A 70 -0.10 2.58 -1.75
CA LYS A 70 0.84 3.22 -2.68
C LYS A 70 0.69 2.60 -4.07
N LEU A 71 0.35 3.44 -5.04
CA LEU A 71 0.22 3.01 -6.42
C LEU A 71 1.62 2.58 -6.93
N PRO A 72 1.71 1.60 -7.86
CA PRO A 72 2.99 1.11 -8.35
C PRO A 72 3.94 2.22 -8.83
N PHE A 73 3.39 3.27 -9.48
CA PHE A 73 4.19 4.40 -9.95
C PHE A 73 4.76 5.24 -8.80
N GLU A 74 4.02 5.41 -7.69
CA GLU A 74 4.48 6.17 -6.53
C GLU A 74 5.67 5.48 -5.87
N LEU A 75 5.60 4.15 -5.73
CA LEU A 75 6.71 3.33 -5.22
C LEU A 75 7.94 3.40 -6.13
N ALA A 76 7.74 3.51 -7.44
CA ALA A 76 8.81 3.64 -8.41
C ALA A 76 9.46 5.03 -8.30
N LEU A 77 8.67 6.10 -8.32
CA LEU A 77 9.15 7.48 -8.18
C LEU A 77 9.90 7.68 -6.85
N GLU A 78 9.40 7.13 -5.74
CA GLU A 78 10.08 7.18 -4.44
C GLU A 78 11.45 6.47 -4.47
N GLN A 79 11.54 5.32 -5.14
CA GLN A 79 12.82 4.60 -5.31
C GLN A 79 13.79 5.37 -6.21
N LEU A 80 13.31 5.96 -7.30
CA LEU A 80 14.10 6.79 -8.20
C LEU A 80 14.62 8.04 -7.49
N GLU A 81 13.81 8.67 -6.64
CA GLU A 81 14.25 9.82 -5.84
C GLU A 81 15.37 9.44 -4.88
N ARG A 82 15.23 8.29 -4.19
CA ARG A 82 16.30 7.77 -3.31
C ARG A 82 17.57 7.42 -4.07
N ALA A 83 17.46 7.01 -5.33
CA ALA A 83 18.62 6.69 -6.15
C ALA A 83 19.50 7.93 -6.42
N LYS A 84 18.94 9.14 -6.43
CA LYS A 84 19.69 10.40 -6.62
C LYS A 84 20.84 10.58 -5.62
N ALA A 85 20.69 10.07 -4.40
CA ALA A 85 21.74 10.13 -3.38
C ALA A 85 23.04 9.40 -3.79
N PHE A 86 22.96 8.50 -4.77
CA PHE A 86 24.07 7.70 -5.29
C PHE A 86 24.58 8.18 -6.66
N MET A 87 24.15 9.37 -7.14
CA MET A 87 24.62 9.96 -8.40
C MET A 87 26.04 10.53 -8.29
N LYS A 88 26.98 9.65 -7.97
CA LYS A 88 28.40 9.92 -7.89
C LYS A 88 29.17 8.80 -8.57
N PRO A 89 30.30 9.08 -9.23
CA PRO A 89 31.06 8.06 -9.96
C PRO A 89 31.40 6.84 -9.11
N GLU A 90 31.77 7.04 -7.84
CA GLU A 90 32.12 5.98 -6.89
C GLU A 90 30.93 5.07 -6.52
N THR A 91 29.70 5.54 -6.69
CA THR A 91 28.46 4.80 -6.39
C THR A 91 27.64 4.47 -7.64
N ALA A 92 28.21 4.66 -8.84
CA ALA A 92 27.48 4.52 -10.11
C ALA A 92 26.84 3.14 -10.31
N LEU A 93 27.52 2.07 -9.88
CA LEU A 93 26.95 0.70 -9.92
C LEU A 93 25.73 0.57 -9.01
N ARG A 94 25.80 1.12 -7.80
CA ARG A 94 24.68 1.08 -6.85
C ARG A 94 23.49 1.89 -7.38
N PHE A 95 23.78 3.06 -7.96
CA PHE A 95 22.78 3.89 -8.63
C PHE A 95 22.09 3.12 -9.76
N SER A 96 22.83 2.52 -10.69
CA SER A 96 22.24 1.84 -11.86
C SER A 96 21.41 0.62 -11.47
N VAL A 97 21.85 -0.16 -10.47
CA VAL A 97 21.06 -1.26 -9.89
C VAL A 97 19.77 -0.74 -9.26
N MET A 98 19.82 0.33 -8.47
CA MET A 98 18.63 0.88 -7.83
C MET A 98 17.60 1.42 -8.85
N VAL A 99 18.06 2.11 -9.89
CA VAL A 99 17.17 2.65 -10.94
C VAL A 99 16.55 1.51 -11.76
N SER A 100 17.36 0.54 -12.19
CA SER A 100 16.86 -0.62 -12.96
C SER A 100 15.89 -1.48 -12.15
N ASP A 101 16.15 -1.72 -10.87
CA ASP A 101 15.24 -2.43 -9.98
C ASP A 101 13.92 -1.68 -9.76
N ALA A 102 13.95 -0.35 -9.66
CA ALA A 102 12.75 0.47 -9.51
C ALA A 102 11.81 0.32 -10.71
N VAL A 103 12.35 0.46 -11.93
CA VAL A 103 11.57 0.31 -13.17
C VAL A 103 11.12 -1.14 -13.37
N ARG A 104 11.97 -2.13 -13.08
CA ARG A 104 11.62 -3.55 -13.16
C ARG A 104 10.42 -3.88 -12.27
N LYS A 105 10.46 -3.49 -11.00
CA LYS A 105 9.34 -3.70 -10.06
C LYS A 105 8.09 -2.94 -10.47
N TYR A 106 8.25 -1.75 -11.06
CA TYR A 106 7.12 -0.99 -11.56
C TYR A 106 6.41 -1.75 -12.68
N ILE A 107 7.15 -2.25 -13.67
CA ILE A 107 6.58 -2.99 -14.81
C ILE A 107 5.87 -4.25 -14.33
N ASP A 108 6.52 -5.03 -13.46
CA ASP A 108 5.94 -6.24 -12.89
C ASP A 108 4.63 -5.95 -12.13
N ASN A 109 4.62 -4.91 -11.30
CA ASN A 109 3.44 -4.55 -10.53
C ASN A 109 2.30 -3.96 -11.37
N ARG A 110 2.61 -3.11 -12.36
CA ARG A 110 1.64 -2.36 -13.17
C ARG A 110 1.07 -3.16 -14.34
N PHE A 111 1.94 -3.85 -15.07
CA PHE A 111 1.59 -4.55 -16.31
C PHE A 111 1.50 -6.06 -16.13
N LYS A 112 1.87 -6.61 -14.95
CA LYS A 112 1.85 -8.06 -14.67
C LYS A 112 2.72 -8.88 -15.63
N ILE A 113 3.73 -8.24 -16.21
CA ILE A 113 4.72 -8.88 -17.07
C ILE A 113 5.88 -9.32 -16.20
N GLU A 114 6.10 -10.63 -16.13
CA GLU A 114 7.24 -11.16 -15.38
C GLU A 114 8.56 -10.77 -16.07
N VAL A 115 9.32 -9.86 -15.45
CA VAL A 115 10.53 -9.24 -16.03
C VAL A 115 11.81 -10.06 -15.77
N THR A 116 11.74 -11.24 -15.14
CA THR A 116 12.92 -11.92 -14.58
C THR A 116 13.75 -12.70 -15.63
N ARG A 117 15.09 -12.63 -15.54
CA ARG A 117 16.14 -13.39 -16.28
C ARG A 117 16.23 -13.29 -17.81
N HIS A 118 15.46 -12.43 -18.46
CA HIS A 118 15.54 -12.27 -19.91
C HIS A 118 16.58 -11.24 -20.36
N THR A 119 17.11 -11.43 -21.57
CA THR A 119 17.89 -10.40 -22.26
C THR A 119 16.99 -9.24 -22.67
N THR A 120 17.55 -8.05 -22.91
CA THR A 120 16.81 -6.86 -23.34
C THR A 120 15.89 -7.14 -24.54
N GLU A 121 16.39 -7.86 -25.54
CA GLU A 121 15.61 -8.23 -26.73
C GLU A 121 14.44 -9.19 -26.45
N GLU A 122 14.67 -10.21 -25.61
CA GLU A 122 13.62 -11.14 -25.20
C GLU A 122 12.53 -10.43 -24.42
N PHE A 123 12.92 -9.50 -23.55
CA PHE A 123 11.98 -8.69 -22.80
C PHE A 123 11.15 -7.79 -23.73
N MET A 124 11.76 -7.13 -24.71
CA MET A 124 11.02 -6.32 -25.69
C MET A 124 10.09 -7.17 -26.57
N ARG A 125 10.47 -8.40 -26.93
CA ARG A 125 9.57 -9.34 -27.62
C ARG A 125 8.35 -9.69 -26.78
N ARG A 126 8.52 -9.89 -25.47
CA ARG A 126 7.39 -10.13 -24.54
C ARG A 126 6.47 -8.92 -24.44
N VAL A 127 7.03 -7.73 -24.29
CA VAL A 127 6.28 -6.46 -24.29
C VAL A 127 5.45 -6.32 -25.57
N ALA A 128 6.01 -6.72 -26.72
CA ALA A 128 5.30 -6.69 -28.01
C ALA A 128 4.20 -7.74 -28.15
N ALA A 129 4.32 -8.87 -27.44
CA ALA A 129 3.38 -9.99 -27.43
C ALA A 129 2.33 -9.92 -26.31
N GLU A 130 2.42 -8.91 -25.43
CA GLU A 130 1.53 -8.76 -24.30
C GLU A 130 0.06 -8.53 -24.77
N PRO A 131 -0.92 -9.35 -24.32
CA PRO A 131 -2.28 -9.32 -24.85
C PRO A 131 -3.00 -7.98 -24.70
N SER A 132 -2.73 -7.24 -23.63
CA SER A 132 -3.32 -5.91 -23.42
C SER A 132 -2.78 -4.86 -24.39
N GLY A 133 -1.57 -5.05 -24.92
CA GLY A 133 -0.86 -4.08 -25.74
C GLY A 133 -0.57 -2.74 -25.06
N GLU A 134 -0.91 -2.57 -23.78
CA GLU A 134 -0.87 -1.28 -23.08
C GLU A 134 0.56 -0.74 -23.01
N ILE A 135 1.51 -1.59 -22.58
CA ILE A 135 2.92 -1.24 -22.48
C ILE A 135 3.58 -1.02 -23.86
N LYS A 136 3.05 -1.65 -24.91
CA LYS A 136 3.62 -1.60 -26.27
C LYS A 136 3.61 -0.19 -26.85
N VAL A 137 2.59 0.61 -26.48
CA VAL A 137 2.49 2.04 -26.84
C VAL A 137 3.70 2.84 -26.35
N TYR A 138 4.34 2.37 -25.28
CA TYR A 138 5.49 3.02 -24.64
C TYR A 138 6.81 2.31 -24.95
N GLY A 139 6.84 1.46 -25.99
CA GLY A 139 7.99 0.65 -26.36
C GLY A 139 9.27 1.47 -26.60
N ASP A 140 9.17 2.63 -27.24
CA ASP A 140 10.33 3.49 -27.51
C ASP A 140 10.93 4.08 -26.23
N LEU A 141 10.08 4.51 -25.28
CA LEU A 141 10.53 5.00 -23.98
C LEU A 141 11.23 3.90 -23.19
N LEU A 142 10.63 2.72 -23.17
CA LEU A 142 11.20 1.55 -22.51
C LEU A 142 12.53 1.14 -23.13
N ASN A 143 12.62 1.12 -24.46
CA ASN A 143 13.84 0.79 -25.18
C ASN A 143 14.97 1.79 -24.90
N GLY A 144 14.65 3.10 -24.89
CA GLY A 144 15.61 4.14 -24.51
C GLY A 144 16.15 3.93 -23.09
N PHE A 145 15.28 3.61 -22.13
CA PHE A 145 15.69 3.29 -20.77
C PHE A 145 16.58 2.04 -20.68
N LEU A 146 16.22 0.96 -21.39
CA LEU A 146 17.01 -0.27 -21.40
C LEU A 146 18.39 -0.07 -22.02
N GLY A 147 18.52 0.81 -23.02
CA GLY A 147 19.80 1.21 -23.58
C GLY A 147 20.76 1.80 -22.54
N HIS A 148 20.26 2.64 -21.62
CA HIS A 148 21.06 3.15 -20.50
C HIS A 148 21.44 2.05 -19.50
N CYS A 149 20.56 1.06 -19.28
CA CYS A 149 20.85 -0.08 -18.42
C CYS A 149 21.98 -0.95 -19.02
N ASP A 150 21.93 -1.20 -20.32
CA ASP A 150 22.96 -1.97 -21.03
C ASP A 150 24.30 -1.25 -21.00
N LEU A 151 24.31 0.07 -21.23
CA LEU A 151 25.50 0.89 -21.04
C LEU A 151 26.07 0.70 -19.63
N ALA A 152 25.24 0.80 -18.58
CA ALA A 152 25.69 0.65 -17.20
C ALA A 152 26.21 -0.77 -16.87
N LYS A 153 25.61 -1.81 -17.47
CA LYS A 153 26.03 -3.21 -17.30
C LYS A 153 27.42 -3.47 -17.90
N PHE A 154 27.75 -2.81 -19.01
CA PHE A 154 29.01 -3.01 -19.72
C PHE A 154 30.08 -1.96 -19.41
N ALA A 155 29.72 -0.84 -18.77
CA ALA A 155 30.64 0.26 -18.47
C ALA A 155 31.72 -0.04 -17.42
N ARG A 156 31.79 -1.27 -16.88
CA ARG A 156 32.69 -1.77 -15.82
C ARG A 156 32.67 -0.94 -14.53
N TYR A 157 33.06 0.34 -14.56
CA TYR A 157 33.15 1.24 -13.39
C TYR A 157 32.87 2.74 -13.64
N ALA A 158 32.46 3.20 -14.81
CA ALA A 158 32.34 4.65 -15.06
C ALA A 158 31.07 5.04 -15.82
N LEU A 159 29.94 5.05 -15.12
CA LEU A 159 28.86 5.95 -15.54
C LEU A 159 29.26 7.37 -15.12
N SER A 160 29.39 8.27 -16.08
CA SER A 160 29.53 9.70 -15.79
C SER A 160 28.27 10.22 -15.12
N VAL A 161 28.39 11.35 -14.39
CA VAL A 161 27.22 12.01 -13.76
C VAL A 161 26.14 12.32 -14.80
N LYS A 162 26.55 12.79 -15.98
CA LYS A 162 25.63 13.03 -17.11
C LYS A 162 24.89 11.76 -17.55
N GLN A 163 25.58 10.64 -17.70
CA GLN A 163 24.93 9.37 -18.07
C GLN A 163 23.99 8.86 -16.95
N MET A 164 24.32 9.12 -15.68
CA MET A 164 23.41 8.84 -14.56
C MET A 164 22.17 9.72 -14.61
N GLU A 165 22.31 11.01 -14.93
CA GLU A 165 21.19 11.93 -15.13
C GLU A 165 20.29 11.48 -16.28
N GLU A 166 20.87 11.13 -17.43
CA GLU A 166 20.14 10.60 -18.59
C GLU A 166 19.38 9.31 -18.26
N MET A 167 20.02 8.37 -17.57
CA MET A 167 19.39 7.13 -17.12
C MET A 167 18.21 7.40 -16.17
N LEU A 168 18.40 8.32 -15.21
CA LEU A 168 17.34 8.69 -14.26
C LEU A 168 16.17 9.38 -14.96
N GLN A 169 16.44 10.34 -15.84
CA GLN A 169 15.41 11.07 -16.58
C GLN A 169 14.62 10.13 -17.49
N SER A 170 15.30 9.21 -18.19
CA SER A 170 14.65 8.19 -19.01
C SER A 170 13.72 7.30 -18.18
N ALA A 171 14.17 6.87 -16.99
CA ALA A 171 13.34 6.09 -16.05
C ALA A 171 12.12 6.88 -15.55
N LEU A 172 12.32 8.13 -15.12
CA LEU A 172 11.24 9.01 -14.65
C LEU A 172 10.20 9.25 -15.74
N HIS A 173 10.65 9.53 -16.95
CA HIS A 173 9.77 9.77 -18.09
C HIS A 173 8.94 8.54 -18.44
N PHE A 174 9.55 7.34 -18.45
CA PHE A 174 8.82 6.10 -18.66
C PHE A 174 7.74 5.88 -17.60
N VAL A 175 8.08 6.02 -16.31
CA VAL A 175 7.13 5.80 -15.20
C VAL A 175 5.98 6.82 -15.25
N ASP A 176 6.29 8.09 -15.51
CA ASP A 176 5.26 9.14 -15.54
C ASP A 176 4.32 9.00 -16.75
N ALA A 177 4.86 8.68 -17.93
CA ALA A 177 4.05 8.49 -19.14
C ALA A 177 3.09 7.30 -19.05
N THR A 178 3.43 6.29 -18.25
CA THR A 178 2.70 5.02 -18.10
C THR A 178 1.83 4.96 -16.84
N ARG A 179 1.76 6.05 -16.06
CA ARG A 179 0.93 6.08 -14.85
C ARG A 179 -0.55 5.90 -15.23
N PRO A 180 -1.36 5.16 -14.43
CA PRO A 180 -2.77 4.96 -14.72
C PRO A 180 -3.49 6.30 -14.73
N ARG A 181 -4.20 6.61 -15.82
CA ARG A 181 -5.01 7.83 -15.85
C ARG A 181 -6.40 7.54 -15.26
N PRO A 182 -7.08 8.55 -14.69
CA PRO A 182 -8.41 8.36 -14.11
C PRO A 182 -9.44 7.79 -15.10
N GLU A 183 -9.29 8.07 -16.40
CA GLU A 183 -10.08 7.51 -17.49
C GLU A 183 -9.95 5.99 -17.64
N ASP A 184 -8.75 5.44 -17.43
CA ASP A 184 -8.46 4.00 -17.58
C ASP A 184 -9.14 3.17 -16.46
N GLN A 185 -9.29 3.76 -15.27
CA GLN A 185 -9.91 3.11 -14.11
C GLN A 185 -11.44 2.97 -14.24
N LYS A 186 -12.08 3.86 -14.99
CA LYS A 186 -13.53 3.80 -15.25
C LYS A 186 -13.89 2.73 -16.28
N ALA A 187 -13.01 2.46 -17.25
CA ALA A 187 -13.20 1.40 -18.24
C ALA A 187 -13.14 0.01 -17.61
N GLY A 188 -12.20 -0.23 -16.67
CA GLY A 188 -12.08 -1.50 -15.96
C GLY A 188 -13.25 -1.82 -15.03
N ARG A 189 -13.77 -0.82 -14.30
CA ARG A 189 -14.91 -1.02 -13.38
C ARG A 189 -16.21 -1.40 -14.11
N LYS A 190 -16.39 -0.93 -15.36
CA LYS A 190 -17.57 -1.24 -16.16
C LYS A 190 -17.57 -2.68 -16.71
N VAL A 191 -16.43 -3.38 -16.70
CA VAL A 191 -16.31 -4.78 -17.15
C VAL A 191 -16.62 -5.76 -16.01
N GLU A 192 -16.37 -5.40 -14.74
CA GLU A 192 -16.62 -6.29 -13.59
C GLU A 192 -18.06 -6.24 -13.06
N GLU A 193 -18.86 -5.21 -13.38
CA GLU A 193 -20.27 -5.12 -12.95
C GLU A 193 -21.27 -5.78 -13.93
N GLY A 194 -20.79 -6.44 -14.99
CA GLY A 194 -21.61 -7.18 -15.96
C GLY A 194 -21.75 -8.68 -15.64
N GLU A 195 -22.60 -9.01 -14.66
CA GLU A 195 -23.49 -10.19 -14.53
C GLU A 195 -23.02 -11.59 -15.06
N PRO A 196 -22.93 -12.65 -14.21
CA PRO A 196 -23.04 -14.03 -14.70
C PRO A 196 -24.52 -14.39 -14.89
N ALA A 197 -24.96 -14.40 -16.15
CA ALA A 197 -26.27 -14.92 -16.54
C ALA A 197 -26.35 -16.43 -16.27
N VAL A 198 -27.19 -16.80 -15.31
CA VAL A 198 -27.60 -18.18 -15.02
C VAL A 198 -28.52 -18.67 -16.14
N ASP A 199 -28.12 -19.78 -16.77
CA ASP A 199 -28.90 -20.54 -17.74
C ASP A 199 -30.21 -21.05 -17.12
N LYS A 200 -31.34 -20.52 -17.61
CA LYS A 200 -32.63 -21.20 -17.58
C LYS A 200 -33.33 -21.01 -18.91
N GLY A 201 -33.54 -22.13 -19.59
CA GLY A 201 -34.20 -22.18 -20.86
C GLY A 201 -35.68 -21.76 -20.84
N MET A 202 -36.17 -21.68 -22.07
CA MET A 202 -37.54 -21.89 -22.52
C MET A 202 -38.39 -20.65 -22.85
N ALA A 203 -38.99 -20.76 -24.03
CA ALA A 203 -40.18 -20.09 -24.56
C ALA A 203 -40.03 -18.70 -25.22
N ARG A 204 -39.93 -18.77 -26.56
CA ARG A 204 -40.29 -17.71 -27.51
C ARG A 204 -41.77 -17.32 -27.36
N LYS A 205 -42.08 -16.01 -27.44
CA LYS A 205 -43.25 -15.42 -28.15
C LYS A 205 -43.15 -13.88 -28.23
N GLY A 206 -43.01 -13.38 -29.47
CA GLY A 206 -43.56 -12.15 -30.06
C GLY A 206 -43.37 -10.76 -29.42
N PRO A 207 -42.91 -9.73 -30.17
CA PRO A 207 -43.04 -8.30 -29.82
C PRO A 207 -44.33 -7.72 -30.47
N PRO A 208 -44.66 -6.39 -30.44
CA PRO A 208 -43.90 -5.22 -30.00
C PRO A 208 -44.76 -4.16 -29.24
N LEU A 209 -44.21 -2.93 -29.16
CA LEU A 209 -44.89 -1.62 -29.19
C LEU A 209 -45.07 -0.87 -27.86
N MET A 210 -44.17 0.09 -27.62
CA MET A 210 -44.42 1.53 -27.41
C MET A 210 -43.12 2.14 -26.84
N THR A 211 -42.35 2.87 -27.64
CA THR A 211 -42.44 4.33 -27.89
C THR A 211 -42.32 5.20 -26.64
N MET A 212 -41.34 6.11 -26.73
CA MET A 212 -41.21 7.46 -26.13
C MET A 212 -39.91 7.55 -25.33
N TRP A 213 -38.82 8.10 -25.88
CA TRP A 213 -38.65 9.48 -26.38
C TRP A 213 -38.91 10.52 -25.28
N TRP A 214 -37.81 10.99 -24.68
CA TRP A 214 -37.50 12.38 -24.30
C TRP A 214 -36.13 12.36 -23.62
N GLY A 215 -35.17 13.25 -23.87
CA GLY A 215 -35.02 14.42 -24.74
C GLY A 215 -33.51 14.74 -24.77
N LYS A 216 -32.92 15.13 -25.91
CA LYS A 216 -32.68 16.54 -26.32
C LYS A 216 -32.03 17.36 -25.19
N GLY A 217 -30.91 18.04 -25.34
CA GLY A 217 -30.05 18.45 -26.47
C GLY A 217 -28.99 19.40 -25.87
N LEU A 218 -27.74 19.38 -26.31
CA LEU A 218 -27.09 20.33 -27.24
C LEU A 218 -25.64 19.79 -27.31
N GLY A 219 -24.99 19.52 -28.45
CA GLY A 219 -24.99 20.28 -29.68
C GLY A 219 -23.91 21.37 -29.60
N PHE A 220 -22.63 21.00 -29.73
CA PHE A 220 -21.62 21.94 -30.21
C PHE A 220 -20.63 21.27 -31.16
N ILE A 221 -20.35 22.01 -32.23
CA ILE A 221 -19.95 21.53 -33.54
C ILE A 221 -18.43 21.54 -33.69
N SER A 222 -17.94 20.50 -34.36
CA SER A 222 -16.60 20.33 -34.93
C SER A 222 -16.12 21.54 -35.74
N LYS A 223 -14.85 21.91 -35.59
CA LYS A 223 -14.07 22.53 -36.67
C LYS A 223 -12.71 21.85 -36.83
N LYS A 224 -12.64 20.98 -37.85
CA LYS A 224 -11.44 20.75 -38.67
C LYS A 224 -11.15 22.01 -39.48
N THR A 225 -9.88 22.37 -39.57
CA THR A 225 -9.18 23.00 -40.71
C THR A 225 -7.71 23.11 -40.29
N ALA A 226 -6.83 22.29 -40.85
CA ALA A 226 -6.10 22.56 -42.09
C ALA A 226 -4.87 23.46 -41.84
N VAL A 227 -3.72 22.85 -42.11
CA VAL A 227 -2.40 23.44 -42.36
C VAL A 227 -2.48 24.58 -43.38
N PRO A 228 -1.68 25.63 -43.20
CA PRO A 228 -0.99 26.18 -44.35
C PRO A 228 0.54 26.22 -44.17
N ALA A 229 1.21 25.80 -45.23
CA ALA A 229 2.63 25.93 -45.45
C ALA A 229 3.01 27.38 -45.82
N GLY A 230 4.25 27.74 -45.49
CA GLY A 230 5.06 28.75 -46.17
C GLY A 230 5.51 29.94 -45.29
N PRO A 231 6.50 30.73 -45.72
CA PRO A 231 7.38 30.55 -46.89
C PRO A 231 8.87 30.52 -46.55
N GLU A 232 9.63 30.09 -47.56
CA GLU A 232 11.07 30.21 -47.69
C GLU A 232 11.56 31.66 -47.48
N GLN A 233 12.72 31.80 -46.84
CA GLN A 233 13.60 32.93 -47.11
C GLN A 233 15.01 32.43 -47.40
N HIS A 234 15.31 32.44 -48.69
CA HIS A 234 16.65 32.54 -49.23
C HIS A 234 17.27 33.88 -48.84
N THR A 235 18.42 33.86 -48.17
CA THR A 235 19.42 34.91 -48.28
C THR A 235 20.77 34.27 -48.52
N ALA A 236 21.21 34.40 -49.77
CA ALA A 236 22.57 34.14 -50.21
C ALA A 236 23.47 35.37 -49.97
N VAL A 237 24.77 35.12 -50.03
CA VAL A 237 25.89 36.03 -50.36
C VAL A 237 26.64 36.70 -49.20
N ALA A 238 27.87 36.20 -48.96
CA ALA A 238 29.18 36.90 -49.04
C ALA A 238 30.23 35.98 -48.39
N ALA A 239 31.13 35.26 -49.08
CA ALA A 239 32.22 35.67 -49.99
C ALA A 239 33.23 36.65 -49.34
N GLY A 240 34.38 36.09 -48.93
CA GLY A 240 35.61 36.78 -48.49
C GLY A 240 36.36 35.90 -47.49
N GLY A 241 37.51 35.29 -47.74
CA GLY A 241 38.53 35.55 -48.74
C GLY A 241 39.78 36.12 -48.09
N ARG A 242 40.55 35.29 -47.36
CA ARG A 242 42.03 35.16 -47.39
C ARG A 242 42.49 34.15 -46.35
#